data_AF-A0AA96ZIJ1-F1
#
_entry.id   AF-A0AA96ZIJ1-F1
#
_cell.length_a   1.000
_cell.length_b   1.000
_cell.length_c   1.000
_cell.angle_alpha   90.00
_cell.angle_beta   90.00
_cell.angle_gamma   90.00
#
_symmetry.space_group_name_H-M   'P 1'
#
loop_
_entity.id
_entity.type
_entity.pdbx_description
1 polymer ?
#
loop_
_entity_poly.entity_id
_entity_poly.type
_entity_poly.pdbx_seq_one_letter_code
_entity_poly.pdbx_strand_id
1 'polypeptide(L)'
;MITTQGCDICKEKHPWIGVVPVYDASVHFDSSRIGNVANGKVEYLLPLTPPWRSEGEKWVADLRVEIPVEKSILLHREPLPSYQDEKDYGNVARRLAFLRQRPDVAEACLDHVAKPLFAFLREKVQEDPEFAEVLDHVRIFQDSPMQPTQAQVILVLRHAKDRDEWAGVWDEANEVVYESGAQVGLIVIPIKAATMFELTAAEYVSSHEVTDSESS
;
A
#
# COMPACT_ATOMS: atom_id res chain seq x y z
N MET A 1 14.31 -4.11 14.33
CA MET A 1 13.09 -4.95 14.31
C MET A 1 13.07 -5.72 13.00
N ILE A 2 12.71 -7.00 13.03
CA ILE A 2 12.55 -7.81 11.81
C ILE A 2 11.18 -7.49 11.22
N THR A 3 11.14 -7.18 9.93
CA THR A 3 9.93 -6.77 9.19
C THR A 3 9.54 -7.79 8.11
N THR A 4 10.31 -8.87 7.97
CA THR A 4 10.03 -9.96 7.02
C THR A 4 8.90 -10.83 7.53
N GLN A 5 8.09 -11.39 6.62
CA GLN A 5 7.05 -12.35 6.98
C GLN A 5 7.65 -13.58 7.67
N GLY A 6 6.98 -14.11 8.70
CA GLY A 6 7.49 -15.22 9.52
C GLY A 6 7.82 -16.48 8.71
N CYS A 7 7.04 -16.73 7.64
CA CYS A 7 7.26 -17.87 6.73
C CYS A 7 8.59 -17.77 5.96
N ASP A 8 9.12 -16.57 5.73
CA ASP A 8 10.40 -16.40 5.04
C ASP A 8 11.59 -16.51 5.99
N ILE A 9 11.41 -16.26 7.29
CA ILE A 9 12.45 -16.45 8.31
C ILE A 9 12.83 -17.94 8.42
N CYS A 10 11.86 -18.84 8.34
CA CYS A 10 12.08 -20.29 8.49
C CYS A 10 12.61 -20.99 7.22
N LYS A 11 12.62 -20.33 6.05
CA LYS A 11 13.10 -20.93 4.79
C LYS A 11 14.63 -20.89 4.69
N GLU A 12 15.27 -22.05 4.66
CA GLU A 12 16.74 -22.17 4.51
C GLU A 12 17.27 -21.58 3.19
N LYS A 13 16.48 -21.66 2.11
CA LYS A 13 16.88 -21.14 0.78
C LYS A 13 16.80 -19.61 0.66
N HIS A 14 16.29 -18.92 1.67
CA HIS A 14 16.15 -17.46 1.69
C HIS A 14 17.11 -16.91 2.75
N PRO A 15 18.36 -16.57 2.43
CA PRO A 15 19.35 -16.21 3.46
C PRO A 15 19.16 -14.79 4.03
N TRP A 16 18.26 -13.98 3.46
CA TRP A 16 18.09 -12.58 3.81
C TRP A 16 16.78 -12.33 4.57
N ILE A 17 16.82 -11.38 5.48
CA ILE A 17 15.65 -10.79 6.16
C ILE A 17 15.74 -9.27 6.11
N GLY A 18 14.59 -8.61 5.92
CA GLY A 18 14.45 -7.18 6.13
C GLY A 18 14.44 -6.84 7.62
N VAL A 19 15.25 -5.85 7.98
CA VAL A 19 15.27 -5.24 9.31
C VAL A 19 15.17 -3.72 9.22
N VAL A 20 14.49 -3.13 10.21
CA VAL A 20 14.41 -1.69 10.40
C VAL A 20 15.10 -1.29 11.72
N PRO A 21 15.72 -0.10 11.79
CA PRO A 21 16.32 0.39 13.01
C PRO A 21 15.28 0.63 14.11
N VAL A 22 15.69 0.35 15.35
CA VAL A 22 14.88 0.56 16.56
C VAL A 22 15.73 1.32 17.56
N TYR A 23 15.18 2.40 18.10
CA TYR A 23 15.89 3.26 19.05
C TYR A 23 14.91 3.92 20.01
N ASP A 24 15.41 4.41 21.15
CA ASP A 24 14.63 5.22 22.07
C ASP A 24 14.49 6.64 21.50
N ALA A 25 13.27 7.04 21.14
CA ALA A 25 13.00 8.38 20.64
C ALA A 25 13.15 9.46 21.72
N SER A 26 13.10 9.09 23.00
CA SER A 26 13.18 10.03 24.12
C SER A 26 14.52 10.76 24.18
N VAL A 27 15.59 10.15 23.67
CA VAL A 27 16.93 10.75 23.65
C VAL A 27 17.20 11.63 22.43
N HIS A 28 16.32 11.61 21.43
CA HIS A 28 16.52 12.29 20.14
C HIS A 28 15.48 13.37 19.85
N PHE A 29 14.29 13.29 20.44
CA PHE A 29 13.16 14.17 20.12
C PHE A 29 12.68 14.93 21.36
N ASP A 30 12.11 16.12 21.12
CA ASP A 30 11.40 16.87 22.14
C ASP A 30 10.04 16.24 22.48
N SER A 31 9.46 16.67 23.60
CA SER A 31 8.16 16.18 24.09
C SER A 31 7.01 16.36 23.08
N SER A 32 7.07 17.39 22.24
CA SER A 32 6.05 17.68 21.23
C SER A 32 6.08 16.63 20.13
N ARG A 33 7.27 16.33 19.60
CA ARG A 33 7.49 15.32 18.57
C ARG A 33 7.24 13.91 19.10
N ILE A 34 7.64 13.62 20.35
CA ILE A 34 7.27 12.36 21.02
C ILE A 34 5.75 12.22 21.09
N GLY A 35 5.03 13.29 21.46
CA GLY A 35 3.57 13.33 21.46
C GLY A 35 2.98 13.08 20.07
N ASN A 36 3.56 13.66 19.02
CA ASN A 36 3.13 13.42 17.65
C ASN A 36 3.35 11.98 17.20
N VAL A 37 4.48 11.36 17.57
CA VAL A 37 4.76 9.95 17.28
C VAL A 37 3.77 9.03 18.00
N ALA A 38 3.55 9.28 19.30
CA ALA A 38 2.60 8.49 20.10
C ALA A 38 1.17 8.56 19.56
N ASN A 39 0.78 9.71 18.99
CA ASN A 39 -0.52 9.91 18.35
C ASN A 39 -0.55 9.49 16.86
N GLY A 40 0.51 8.86 16.35
CA GLY A 40 0.58 8.38 14.97
C GLY A 40 0.62 9.48 13.91
N LYS A 41 0.95 10.72 14.28
CA LYS A 41 1.09 11.88 13.36
C LYS A 41 2.43 11.94 12.64
N VAL A 42 3.40 11.11 13.05
CA VAL A 42 4.65 10.92 12.32
C VAL A 42 4.57 9.56 11.66
N GLU A 43 4.34 9.53 10.35
CA GLU A 43 3.98 8.32 9.62
C GLU A 43 5.06 7.26 9.73
N TYR A 44 6.30 7.61 9.38
CA TYR A 44 7.44 6.69 9.32
C TYR A 44 7.98 6.22 10.67
N LEU A 45 7.50 6.77 11.79
CA LEU A 45 7.88 6.32 13.13
C LEU A 45 6.76 5.48 13.72
N LEU A 46 7.07 4.23 13.97
CA LEU A 46 6.16 3.29 14.60
C LEU A 46 6.46 3.21 16.10
N PRO A 47 5.56 3.68 16.99
CA PRO A 47 5.75 3.52 18.42
C PRO A 47 5.74 2.05 18.81
N LEU A 48 6.70 1.65 19.64
CA LEU A 48 6.82 0.31 20.18
C LEU A 48 6.49 0.30 21.67
N THR A 49 5.85 -0.78 22.11
CA THR A 49 5.46 -1.05 23.51
C THR A 49 6.13 -2.33 24.02
N PRO A 50 7.46 -2.48 23.90
CA PRO A 50 8.09 -3.72 24.31
C PRO A 50 8.01 -3.90 25.83
N PRO A 51 7.88 -5.13 26.33
CA PRO A 51 7.79 -5.40 27.77
C PRO A 51 9.10 -5.15 28.53
N TRP A 52 10.23 -5.03 27.81
CA TRP A 52 11.56 -4.81 28.39
C TRP A 52 11.95 -3.33 28.53
N ARG A 53 11.10 -2.38 28.11
CA ARG A 53 11.43 -0.94 28.23
C ARG A 53 11.40 -0.46 29.68
N SER A 54 12.26 0.50 29.99
CA SER A 54 12.20 1.24 31.25
C SER A 54 11.10 2.29 31.25
N GLU A 55 10.67 2.72 32.44
CA GLU A 55 9.73 3.83 32.58
C GLU A 55 10.34 5.13 32.00
N GLY A 56 9.56 5.82 31.16
CA GLY A 56 10.00 7.04 30.46
C GLY A 56 10.54 6.81 29.05
N GLU A 57 11.04 5.61 28.73
CA GLU A 57 11.56 5.30 27.38
C GLU A 57 10.44 5.26 26.33
N LYS A 58 10.76 5.78 25.13
CA LYS A 58 9.84 5.91 24.00
C LYS A 58 10.44 5.24 22.77
N TRP A 59 10.50 3.91 22.82
CA TRP A 59 11.01 3.12 21.70
C TRP A 59 10.18 3.27 20.45
N VAL A 60 10.86 3.42 19.31
CA VAL A 60 10.25 3.50 17.99
C VAL A 60 11.01 2.63 17.01
N ALA A 61 10.30 2.10 16.01
CA ALA A 61 10.91 1.62 14.78
C ALA A 61 10.84 2.72 13.72
N ASP A 62 11.97 3.02 13.07
CA ASP A 62 12.03 3.98 11.97
C ASP A 62 11.97 3.25 10.64
N LEU A 63 10.87 3.47 9.94
CA LEU A 63 10.46 2.72 8.76
C LEU A 63 10.95 3.37 7.45
N ARG A 64 11.72 4.48 7.53
CA ARG A 64 12.37 5.08 6.35
C ARG A 64 13.53 4.25 5.81
N VAL A 65 14.07 3.36 6.62
CA VAL A 65 15.26 2.57 6.31
C VAL A 65 14.96 1.10 6.58
N GLU A 66 14.84 0.32 5.52
CA GLU A 66 14.76 -1.14 5.58
C GLU A 66 16.01 -1.72 4.92
N ILE A 67 16.75 -2.54 5.67
CA ILE A 67 18.04 -3.09 5.25
C ILE A 67 17.91 -4.60 5.19
N PRO A 68 18.29 -5.25 4.07
CA PRO A 68 18.44 -6.69 4.04
C PRO A 68 19.69 -7.08 4.86
N VAL A 69 19.51 -7.98 5.81
CA VAL A 69 20.61 -8.59 6.58
C VAL A 69 20.57 -10.10 6.45
N GLU A 70 21.74 -10.72 6.49
CA GLU A 70 21.87 -12.17 6.42
C GLU A 70 21.37 -12.75 7.75
N LYS A 71 20.51 -13.78 7.69
CA LYS A 71 19.94 -14.48 8.86
C LYS A 71 20.97 -14.95 9.88
N SER A 72 22.19 -15.26 9.45
CA SER A 72 23.30 -15.68 10.30
C SER A 72 23.66 -14.64 11.36
N ILE A 73 23.30 -13.36 11.15
CA ILE A 73 23.43 -12.31 12.17
C ILE A 73 22.58 -12.59 13.43
N LEU A 74 21.51 -13.39 13.28
CA LEU A 74 20.62 -13.79 14.36
C LEU A 74 21.11 -15.06 15.08
N LEU A 75 22.13 -15.76 14.57
CA LEU A 75 22.66 -16.94 15.24
C LEU A 75 23.14 -16.55 16.64
N HIS A 76 22.72 -17.35 17.63
CA HIS A 76 23.03 -17.14 19.04
C HIS A 76 22.51 -15.83 19.65
N ARG A 77 21.54 -15.16 19.00
CA ARG A 77 20.84 -14.00 19.55
C ARG A 77 19.54 -14.43 20.21
N GLU A 78 19.26 -13.85 21.38
CA GLU A 78 17.97 -14.01 22.05
C GLU A 78 16.94 -13.05 21.43
N PRO A 79 15.78 -13.55 20.98
CA PRO A 79 14.75 -12.69 20.41
C PRO A 79 14.10 -11.84 21.51
N LEU A 80 14.08 -10.52 21.30
CA LEU A 80 13.38 -9.60 22.17
C LEU A 80 11.94 -9.40 21.66
N PRO A 81 10.91 -9.65 22.50
CA PRO A 81 9.53 -9.36 22.11
C PRO A 81 9.39 -7.87 21.85
N SER A 82 8.85 -7.51 20.69
CA SER A 82 8.70 -6.10 20.30
C SER A 82 7.44 -5.46 20.86
N TYR A 83 6.49 -6.27 21.35
CA TYR A 83 5.15 -5.86 21.78
C TYR A 83 4.72 -6.56 23.05
N GLN A 84 3.78 -5.94 23.76
CA GLN A 84 3.21 -6.47 24.98
C GLN A 84 2.07 -7.48 24.70
N ASP A 85 1.28 -7.26 23.65
CA ASP A 85 0.12 -8.09 23.31
C ASP A 85 -0.15 -8.20 21.79
N GLU A 86 -1.12 -9.04 21.43
CA GLU A 86 -1.54 -9.30 20.03
C GLU A 86 -2.19 -8.09 19.35
N LYS A 87 -2.81 -7.19 20.13
CA LYS A 87 -3.43 -5.97 19.62
C LYS A 87 -2.36 -5.00 19.13
N ASP A 88 -1.26 -4.87 19.87
CA ASP A 88 -0.10 -4.07 19.48
C ASP A 88 0.55 -4.63 18.20
N TYR A 89 0.66 -5.95 18.09
CA TYR A 89 1.12 -6.60 16.86
C TYR A 89 0.25 -6.24 15.64
N GLY A 90 -1.09 -6.31 15.78
CA GLY A 90 -2.02 -5.94 14.70
C GLY A 90 -1.91 -4.48 14.25
N ASN A 91 -1.66 -3.57 15.19
CA ASN A 91 -1.44 -2.15 14.88
C ASN A 91 -0.15 -1.93 14.08
N VAL A 92 0.90 -2.67 14.41
CA VAL A 92 2.16 -2.64 13.65
C VAL A 92 2.00 -3.21 12.26
N ALA A 93 1.36 -4.38 12.12
CA ALA A 93 1.13 -4.98 10.81
C ALA A 93 0.40 -4.01 9.88
N ARG A 94 -0.66 -3.35 10.37
CA ARG A 94 -1.40 -2.32 9.63
C ARG A 94 -0.50 -1.15 9.21
N ARG A 95 0.39 -0.68 10.10
CA ARG A 95 1.24 0.49 9.84
C ARG A 95 2.42 0.17 8.93
N LEU A 96 3.00 -1.03 9.04
CA LEU A 96 3.98 -1.55 8.08
C LEU A 96 3.36 -1.72 6.69
N ALA A 97 2.12 -2.19 6.60
CA ALA A 97 1.39 -2.28 5.33
C ALA A 97 1.19 -0.89 4.72
N PHE A 98 0.69 0.07 5.51
CA PHE A 98 0.53 1.47 5.09
C PHE A 98 1.85 2.09 4.59
N LEU A 99 2.95 1.91 5.32
CA LEU A 99 4.24 2.56 5.02
C LEU A 99 5.02 1.91 3.90
N ARG A 100 4.85 0.61 3.68
CA ARG A 100 5.53 -0.05 2.57
C ARG A 100 5.05 0.45 1.22
N GLN A 101 3.95 1.21 1.15
CA GLN A 101 3.28 1.65 -0.09
C GLN A 101 3.32 0.56 -1.15
N ARG A 102 3.32 -0.72 -0.73
CA ARG A 102 2.91 -1.77 -1.62
C ARG A 102 1.44 -1.47 -1.79
N PRO A 103 0.94 -1.20 -3.00
CA PRO A 103 -0.49 -1.23 -3.20
C PRO A 103 -0.95 -2.52 -2.53
N ASP A 104 -1.74 -2.38 -1.47
CA ASP A 104 -2.39 -3.52 -0.81
C ASP A 104 -3.57 -3.89 -1.70
N VAL A 105 -3.26 -4.11 -2.98
CA VAL A 105 -4.12 -4.46 -4.08
C VAL A 105 -3.82 -5.94 -4.29
N ALA A 106 -4.84 -6.75 -4.07
CA ALA A 106 -4.66 -8.19 -4.11
C ALA A 106 -4.23 -8.61 -5.52
N GLU A 107 -3.50 -9.72 -5.64
CA GLU A 107 -3.04 -10.24 -6.92
C GLU A 107 -4.22 -10.41 -7.90
N ALA A 108 -5.39 -10.82 -7.42
CA ALA A 108 -6.61 -10.87 -8.23
C ALA A 108 -6.99 -9.50 -8.85
N CYS A 109 -6.86 -8.40 -8.10
CA CYS A 109 -7.13 -7.06 -8.61
C CYS A 109 -6.00 -6.56 -9.53
N LEU A 110 -4.73 -6.89 -9.24
CA LEU A 110 -3.62 -6.56 -10.14
C LEU A 110 -3.78 -7.27 -11.49
N ASP A 111 -4.05 -8.57 -11.45
CA ASP A 111 -4.09 -9.43 -12.63
C ASP A 111 -5.36 -9.26 -13.47
N HIS A 112 -6.50 -9.05 -12.81
CA HIS A 112 -7.79 -9.03 -13.49
C HIS A 112 -8.42 -7.64 -13.59
N VAL A 113 -7.86 -6.60 -12.98
CA VAL A 113 -8.35 -5.22 -13.08
C VAL A 113 -7.26 -4.29 -13.60
N ALA A 114 -6.11 -4.19 -12.91
CA ALA A 114 -5.05 -3.26 -13.30
C ALA A 114 -4.39 -3.64 -14.64
N LYS A 115 -3.96 -4.90 -14.81
CA LYS A 115 -3.32 -5.41 -16.02
C LYS A 115 -4.15 -5.17 -17.29
N PRO A 116 -5.43 -5.60 -17.37
CA PRO A 116 -6.28 -5.36 -18.53
C PRO A 116 -6.51 -3.88 -18.80
N LEU A 117 -6.72 -3.09 -17.74
CA LEU A 117 -6.92 -1.65 -17.85
C LEU A 117 -5.69 -0.97 -18.46
N PHE A 118 -4.48 -1.23 -17.95
CA PHE A 118 -3.26 -0.63 -18.49
C PHE A 118 -2.92 -1.13 -19.90
N ALA A 119 -3.27 -2.36 -20.26
CA ALA A 119 -3.18 -2.82 -21.64
C ALA A 119 -4.10 -1.98 -22.56
N PHE A 120 -5.37 -1.82 -22.19
CA PHE A 120 -6.33 -1.00 -22.91
C PHE A 120 -5.91 0.47 -23.02
N LEU A 121 -5.50 1.09 -21.90
CA LEU A 121 -5.08 2.49 -21.89
C LEU A 121 -3.84 2.72 -22.77
N ARG A 122 -2.89 1.78 -22.81
CA ARG A 122 -1.73 1.87 -23.71
C ARG A 122 -2.13 1.80 -25.18
N GLU A 123 -3.06 0.93 -25.54
CA GLU A 123 -3.60 0.87 -26.90
C GLU A 123 -4.26 2.20 -27.27
N LYS A 124 -5.06 2.79 -26.37
CA LYS A 124 -5.67 4.10 -26.60
C LYS A 124 -4.66 5.23 -26.75
N VAL A 125 -3.60 5.25 -25.95
CA VAL A 125 -2.49 6.23 -26.13
C VAL A 125 -1.78 6.05 -27.48
N GLN A 126 -1.69 4.83 -28.00
CA GLN A 126 -1.10 4.57 -29.32
C GLN A 126 -2.02 5.01 -30.46
N GLU A 127 -3.34 4.82 -30.31
CA GLU A 127 -4.36 5.25 -31.27
C GLU A 127 -4.52 6.78 -31.29
N ASP A 128 -4.56 7.40 -30.11
CA ASP A 128 -4.69 8.83 -29.92
C ASP A 128 -3.68 9.35 -28.87
N PRO A 129 -2.54 9.91 -29.32
CA PRO A 129 -1.52 10.44 -28.42
C PRO A 129 -2.00 11.59 -27.52
N GLU A 130 -3.07 12.32 -27.87
CA GLU A 130 -3.61 13.39 -27.02
C GLU A 130 -4.22 12.83 -25.72
N PHE A 131 -4.66 11.57 -25.75
CA PHE A 131 -5.20 10.87 -24.59
C PHE A 131 -4.18 10.72 -23.45
N ALA A 132 -2.87 10.73 -23.76
CA ALA A 132 -1.83 10.68 -22.73
C ALA A 132 -1.88 11.86 -21.75
N GLU A 133 -2.43 13.01 -22.17
CA GLU A 133 -2.58 14.20 -21.32
C GLU A 133 -3.92 14.24 -20.57
N VAL A 134 -4.82 13.29 -20.80
CA VAL A 134 -6.14 13.23 -20.14
C VAL A 134 -6.02 12.67 -18.73
N LEU A 135 -5.22 11.62 -18.57
CA LEU A 135 -5.08 10.88 -17.32
C LEU A 135 -3.91 11.44 -16.49
N ASP A 136 -4.15 11.63 -15.19
CA ASP A 136 -3.10 11.93 -14.21
C ASP A 136 -2.53 10.62 -13.65
N HIS A 137 -3.38 9.84 -12.99
CA HIS A 137 -3.03 8.53 -12.42
C HIS A 137 -4.27 7.63 -12.24
N VAL A 138 -4.04 6.35 -11.98
CA VAL A 138 -5.10 5.35 -11.72
C VAL A 138 -5.08 4.95 -10.27
N ARG A 139 -6.25 4.78 -9.66
CA ARG A 139 -6.39 4.24 -8.31
C ARG A 139 -7.35 3.06 -8.28
N ILE A 140 -7.10 2.09 -7.41
CA ILE A 140 -7.96 0.92 -7.18
C ILE A 140 -8.38 0.90 -5.71
N PHE A 141 -9.69 0.87 -5.48
CA PHE A 141 -10.29 0.48 -4.21
C PHE A 141 -10.61 -1.02 -4.25
N GLN A 142 -10.43 -1.70 -3.13
CA GLN A 142 -10.93 -3.05 -2.91
C GLN A 142 -11.41 -3.22 -1.47
N ASP A 143 -12.37 -4.13 -1.28
CA ASP A 143 -12.98 -4.37 0.03
C ASP A 143 -12.06 -5.15 0.99
N SER A 144 -11.18 -5.98 0.45
CA SER A 144 -10.27 -6.83 1.22
C SER A 144 -8.89 -6.97 0.55
N PRO A 145 -7.80 -6.82 1.32
CA PRO A 145 -6.44 -6.94 0.81
C PRO A 145 -6.01 -8.36 0.44
N MET A 146 -6.64 -9.37 1.03
CA MET A 146 -6.22 -10.76 0.90
C MET A 146 -7.16 -11.56 0.00
N GLN A 147 -8.45 -11.23 0.01
CA GLN A 147 -9.52 -11.94 -0.68
C GLN A 147 -10.58 -10.94 -1.11
N PRO A 148 -10.29 -10.09 -2.12
CA PRO A 148 -11.24 -9.10 -2.57
C PRO A 148 -12.47 -9.79 -3.15
N THR A 149 -13.65 -9.31 -2.77
CA THR A 149 -14.91 -9.68 -3.44
C THR A 149 -15.41 -8.55 -4.32
N GLN A 150 -14.94 -7.32 -4.05
CA GLN A 150 -15.29 -6.13 -4.80
C GLN A 150 -14.07 -5.27 -5.09
N ALA A 151 -14.02 -4.69 -6.28
CA ALA A 151 -13.03 -3.70 -6.66
C ALA A 151 -13.69 -2.53 -7.39
N GLN A 152 -13.14 -1.33 -7.24
CA GLN A 152 -13.52 -0.17 -8.02
C GLN A 152 -12.27 0.53 -8.54
N VAL A 153 -12.27 0.84 -9.83
CA VAL A 153 -11.24 1.67 -10.46
C VAL A 153 -11.67 3.13 -10.40
N ILE A 154 -10.73 4.00 -10.06
CA ILE A 154 -10.87 5.44 -10.11
C ILE A 154 -9.82 5.97 -11.09
N LEU A 155 -10.28 6.54 -12.19
CA LEU A 155 -9.42 7.24 -13.14
C LEU A 155 -9.33 8.70 -12.72
N VAL A 156 -8.14 9.12 -12.32
CA VAL A 156 -7.91 10.51 -11.92
C VAL A 156 -7.56 11.33 -13.14
N LEU A 157 -8.48 12.21 -13.53
CA LEU A 157 -8.36 13.04 -14.72
C LEU A 157 -7.69 14.38 -14.40
N ARG A 158 -6.96 14.92 -15.38
CA ARG A 158 -6.36 16.27 -15.24
C ARG A 158 -7.38 17.37 -15.33
N HIS A 159 -8.39 17.22 -16.20
CA HIS A 159 -9.45 18.20 -16.36
C HIS A 159 -10.84 17.56 -16.32
N ALA A 160 -11.79 18.26 -15.71
CA ALA A 160 -13.16 17.75 -15.56
C ALA A 160 -13.89 17.57 -16.91
N LYS A 161 -13.53 18.37 -17.92
CA LYS A 161 -14.10 18.27 -19.27
C LYS A 161 -13.83 16.91 -19.93
N ASP A 162 -12.71 16.28 -19.57
CA ASP A 162 -12.27 15.03 -20.19
C ASP A 162 -13.13 13.83 -19.76
N ARG A 163 -13.91 13.97 -18.67
CA ARG A 163 -14.89 12.96 -18.26
C ARG A 163 -15.92 12.72 -19.36
N ASP A 164 -16.51 13.80 -19.87
CA ASP A 164 -17.62 13.72 -20.82
C ASP A 164 -17.10 13.56 -22.25
N GLU A 165 -15.97 14.20 -22.57
CA GLU A 165 -15.32 14.10 -23.88
C GLU A 165 -14.89 12.66 -24.22
N TRP A 166 -14.45 11.91 -23.20
CA TRP A 166 -13.95 10.54 -23.34
C TRP A 166 -14.90 9.48 -22.77
N ALA A 167 -16.18 9.81 -22.57
CA ALA A 167 -17.15 8.91 -21.95
C ALA A 167 -17.20 7.51 -22.59
N GLY A 168 -17.15 7.44 -23.92
CA GLY A 168 -17.12 6.15 -24.64
C GLY A 168 -15.88 5.30 -24.34
N VAL A 169 -14.71 5.94 -24.15
CA VAL A 169 -13.48 5.22 -23.77
C VAL A 169 -13.57 4.71 -22.33
N TRP A 170 -14.26 5.43 -21.43
CA TRP A 170 -14.51 4.97 -20.07
C TRP A 170 -15.49 3.79 -20.02
N ASP A 171 -16.47 3.76 -20.90
CA ASP A 171 -17.39 2.64 -21.06
C ASP A 171 -16.68 1.39 -21.61
N GLU A 172 -15.83 1.55 -22.62
CA GLU A 172 -14.98 0.45 -23.13
C GLU A 172 -14.02 -0.07 -22.04
N ALA A 173 -13.37 0.83 -21.29
CA ALA A 173 -12.51 0.46 -20.18
C ALA A 173 -13.28 -0.32 -19.10
N ASN A 174 -14.54 0.07 -18.82
CA ASN A 174 -15.44 -0.60 -17.89
C ASN A 174 -15.69 -2.05 -18.31
N GLU A 175 -16.00 -2.28 -19.59
CA GLU A 175 -16.23 -3.62 -20.13
C GLU A 175 -14.98 -4.50 -19.97
N VAL A 176 -13.81 -3.98 -20.32
CA VAL A 176 -12.53 -4.71 -20.21
C VAL A 176 -12.26 -5.19 -18.78
N VAL A 177 -12.39 -4.30 -17.78
CA VAL A 177 -12.13 -4.69 -16.39
C VAL A 177 -13.24 -5.58 -15.81
N TYR A 178 -14.49 -5.37 -16.25
CA TYR A 178 -15.63 -6.16 -15.80
C TYR A 178 -15.53 -7.61 -16.29
N GLU A 179 -15.26 -7.81 -17.58
CA GLU A 179 -15.10 -9.14 -18.18
C GLU A 179 -13.94 -9.91 -17.54
N SER A 180 -12.81 -9.23 -17.31
CA SER A 180 -11.65 -9.85 -16.69
C SER A 180 -11.87 -10.17 -15.21
N GLY A 181 -12.46 -9.27 -14.42
CA GLY A 181 -12.79 -9.49 -13.02
C GLY A 181 -13.79 -10.64 -12.81
N ALA A 182 -14.77 -10.78 -13.70
CA ALA A 182 -15.76 -11.85 -13.65
C ALA A 182 -15.14 -13.26 -13.76
N GLN A 183 -13.97 -13.42 -14.42
CA GLN A 183 -13.29 -14.71 -14.56
C GLN A 183 -12.84 -15.30 -13.21
N VAL A 184 -12.61 -14.44 -12.21
CA VAL A 184 -12.21 -14.83 -10.85
C VAL A 184 -13.29 -14.59 -9.81
N GLY A 185 -14.51 -14.26 -10.23
CA GLY A 185 -15.64 -13.99 -9.35
C GLY A 185 -15.54 -12.65 -8.59
N LEU A 186 -14.71 -11.72 -9.07
CA LEU A 186 -14.59 -10.38 -8.52
C LEU A 186 -15.71 -9.49 -9.06
N ILE A 187 -16.44 -8.81 -8.18
CA ILE A 187 -17.44 -7.84 -8.57
C ILE A 187 -16.75 -6.50 -8.83
N VAL A 188 -16.63 -6.11 -10.09
CA VAL A 188 -16.06 -4.81 -10.46
C VAL A 188 -17.16 -3.76 -10.50
N ILE A 189 -17.06 -2.79 -9.60
CA ILE A 189 -17.92 -1.60 -9.57
C ILE A 189 -17.51 -0.70 -10.74
N PRO A 190 -18.46 -0.04 -11.43
CA PRO A 190 -18.14 0.85 -12.54
C PRO A 190 -17.05 1.87 -12.20
N ILE A 191 -16.14 2.05 -13.15
CA ILE A 191 -15.06 3.03 -13.15
C ILE A 191 -15.64 4.40 -12.82
N LYS A 192 -14.99 5.06 -11.85
CA LYS A 192 -15.23 6.46 -11.53
C LYS A 192 -14.16 7.32 -12.19
N ALA A 193 -14.54 8.10 -13.19
CA ALA A 193 -13.67 9.12 -13.78
C ALA A 193 -13.86 10.46 -13.05
N ALA A 194 -12.84 10.96 -12.38
CA ALA A 194 -12.93 12.19 -11.58
C ALA A 194 -11.61 12.94 -11.50
N THR A 195 -11.68 14.26 -11.32
CA THR A 195 -10.49 15.05 -11.00
C THR A 195 -10.14 14.94 -9.52
N MET A 196 -8.90 15.30 -9.16
CA MET A 196 -8.45 15.36 -7.76
C MET A 196 -9.35 16.22 -6.85
N PHE A 197 -10.00 17.24 -7.39
CA PHE A 197 -10.89 18.13 -6.63
C PHE A 197 -12.29 17.54 -6.38
N GLU A 198 -12.67 16.51 -7.14
CA GLU A 198 -13.97 15.84 -7.02
C GLU A 198 -13.88 14.55 -6.20
N LEU A 199 -12.66 14.06 -5.93
CA LEU A 199 -12.44 12.95 -5.03
C LEU A 199 -12.60 13.41 -3.58
N THR A 200 -13.39 12.65 -2.83
CA THR A 200 -13.46 12.86 -1.39
C THR A 200 -12.16 12.38 -0.73
N ALA A 201 -11.82 12.96 0.42
CA ALA A 201 -10.68 12.49 1.21
C ALA A 201 -10.80 11.01 1.58
N ALA A 202 -12.03 10.52 1.80
CA ALA A 202 -12.29 9.12 2.09
C ALA A 202 -11.89 8.22 0.91
N GLU A 203 -12.37 8.53 -0.31
CA GLU A 203 -12.06 7.78 -1.52
C GLU A 203 -10.56 7.78 -1.84
N TYR A 204 -9.91 8.94 -1.68
CA TYR A 204 -8.48 9.05 -1.94
C TYR A 204 -7.66 8.19 -0.97
N VAL A 205 -8.00 8.22 0.33
CA VAL A 205 -7.30 7.46 1.38
C VAL A 205 -7.59 5.96 1.30
N SER A 206 -8.81 5.57 0.88
CA SER A 206 -9.21 4.16 0.81
C SER A 206 -8.82 3.47 -0.50
N SER A 207 -8.38 4.21 -1.51
CA SER A 207 -7.91 3.66 -2.78
C SER A 207 -6.38 3.72 -2.87
N HIS A 208 -5.81 2.81 -3.63
CA HIS A 208 -4.37 2.70 -3.85
C HIS A 208 -4.02 3.16 -5.25
N GLU A 209 -3.02 4.03 -5.39
CA GLU A 209 -2.45 4.33 -6.69
C GLU A 209 -1.81 3.07 -7.27
N VAL A 210 -2.01 2.82 -8.55
CA VAL A 210 -1.42 1.68 -9.28
C VAL A 210 -0.77 2.19 -10.55
N THR A 211 0.38 1.62 -10.89
CA THR A 211 1.17 1.96 -12.08
C THR A 211 1.30 0.77 -13.03
N ASP A 212 1.60 1.01 -14.32
CA ASP A 212 1.81 -0.05 -15.32
C ASP A 212 2.94 -1.02 -14.92
N SER A 213 3.94 -0.54 -14.16
CA SER A 213 5.03 -1.37 -13.63
C SER A 213 4.61 -2.33 -12.54
N GLU A 214 3.56 -2.01 -11.78
CA GLU A 214 3.01 -2.89 -10.75
C GLU A 214 2.04 -3.94 -11.32
N SER A 215 1.61 -3.73 -12.56
CA SER A 215 0.84 -4.67 -13.37
C SER A 215 1.71 -5.46 -14.37
N SER A 216 3.03 -5.48 -14.25
CA SER A 216 3.92 -6.25 -15.16
C SER A 216 4.43 -7.53 -14.53
#